data_AF-A0A9E2SE23-F1
#
_entry.id   AF-A0A9E2SE23-F1
#
_cell.length_a   1.000
_cell.length_b   1.000
_cell.length_c   1.000
_cell.angle_alpha   90.00
_cell.angle_beta   90.00
_cell.angle_gamma   90.00
#
_symmetry.space_group_name_H-M   'P 1'
#
loop_
_entity.id
_entity.type
_entity.pdbx_description
1 polymer ?
#
loop_
_entity_poly.entity_id
_entity_poly.type
_entity_poly.pdbx_seq_one_letter_code
_entity_poly.pdbx_strand_id
1 'polypeptide(L)'
;MRSVEIVYFNSLLIFVKMIDNDTRKRLKDIVSGNVLEGTKENCTSIRNLLCSSFRTSTTVKKEFESQSIVKEEQVKLLRSFCDTNDLWVKELPEEKHYLTRGGEALVYLESNSQSVIKLNDAIYYTTWLEFFNSVVIHNLLFRDTTYTCLGFTERDGTLFAVLKQPFI
;
A
#
# COMPACT_ATOMS: atom_id res chain seq x y z
N MET A 1 33.30 14.83 33.61
CA MET A 1 33.11 13.36 33.44
C MET A 1 31.64 12.93 33.65
N ARG A 2 30.64 13.78 33.34
CA ARG A 2 29.19 13.47 33.43
C ARG A 2 28.45 13.64 32.09
N SER A 3 29.15 14.06 31.04
CA SER A 3 28.54 14.47 29.77
C SER A 3 28.54 13.39 28.69
N VAL A 4 29.35 12.33 28.87
CA VAL A 4 29.49 11.25 27.88
C VAL A 4 28.43 10.16 28.06
N GLU A 5 28.03 9.84 29.30
CA GLU A 5 26.96 8.86 29.56
C GLU A 5 25.58 9.29 29.02
N ILE A 6 25.29 10.59 28.99
CA ILE A 6 24.00 11.12 28.49
C ILE A 6 23.85 10.92 26.97
N VAL A 7 24.96 11.01 26.21
CA VAL A 7 24.95 10.83 24.76
C VAL A 7 24.71 9.37 24.38
N TYR A 8 25.32 8.43 25.11
CA TYR A 8 25.08 7.00 24.90
C TYR A 8 23.68 6.57 25.36
N PHE A 9 23.14 7.14 26.43
CA PHE A 9 21.77 6.85 26.86
C PHE A 9 20.74 7.33 25.82
N ASN A 10 20.97 8.49 25.19
CA ASN A 10 20.14 8.96 24.07
C ASN A 10 20.33 8.12 22.79
N SER A 11 21.55 7.69 22.47
CA SER A 11 21.80 6.79 21.32
C SER A 11 21.18 5.41 21.53
N LEU A 12 21.13 4.91 22.77
CA LEU A 12 20.46 3.66 23.12
C LEU A 12 18.93 3.85 23.16
N LEU A 13 18.42 5.01 23.59
CA LEU A 13 16.99 5.36 23.47
C LEU A 13 16.53 5.44 22.01
N ILE A 14 17.39 5.90 21.10
CA ILE A 14 17.12 5.95 19.65
C ILE A 14 17.06 4.53 19.07
N PHE A 15 17.93 3.62 19.51
CA PHE A 15 17.83 2.19 19.15
C PHE A 15 16.66 1.46 19.84
N VAL A 16 16.24 1.89 21.02
CA VAL A 16 15.08 1.37 21.77
C VAL A 16 13.76 2.01 21.32
N LYS A 17 13.77 3.01 20.42
CA LYS A 17 12.64 3.35 19.55
C LYS A 17 12.42 2.30 18.45
N MET A 18 12.79 1.05 18.72
CA MET A 18 12.32 -0.13 18.00
C MET A 18 10.80 -0.09 18.02
N ILE A 19 10.19 0.14 16.85
CA ILE A 19 8.79 -0.10 16.49
C ILE A 19 7.88 -0.19 17.72
N ASP A 20 7.18 0.89 18.02
CA ASP A 20 6.30 0.98 19.18
C ASP A 20 5.29 -0.20 19.21
N ASN A 21 4.78 -0.52 20.39
CA ASN A 21 3.93 -1.70 20.59
C ASN A 21 2.68 -1.71 19.69
N ASP A 22 2.14 -0.54 19.36
CA ASP A 22 1.01 -0.43 18.43
C ASP A 22 1.45 -0.80 17.01
N THR A 23 2.55 -0.24 16.52
CA THR A 23 3.11 -0.61 15.21
C THR A 23 3.41 -2.10 15.13
N ARG A 24 3.99 -2.71 16.19
CA ARG A 24 4.24 -4.16 16.24
C ARG A 24 2.96 -4.98 16.20
N LYS A 25 1.92 -4.57 16.93
CA LYS A 25 0.61 -5.24 16.92
C LYS A 25 0.01 -5.18 15.52
N ARG A 26 0.00 -4.01 14.89
CA ARG A 26 -0.51 -3.82 13.52
C ARG A 26 0.22 -4.66 12.49
N LEU A 27 1.55 -4.77 12.58
CA LEU A 27 2.33 -5.65 11.71
C LEU A 27 1.92 -7.12 11.88
N LYS A 28 1.70 -7.59 13.12
CA LYS A 28 1.21 -8.96 13.37
C LYS A 28 -0.18 -9.16 12.76
N ASP A 29 -1.08 -8.19 12.90
CA ASP A 29 -2.40 -8.25 12.30
C ASP A 29 -2.33 -8.29 10.76
N ILE A 30 -1.39 -7.55 10.15
CA ILE A 30 -1.19 -7.61 8.69
C ILE A 30 -0.76 -9.00 8.25
N VAL A 31 0.29 -9.54 8.87
CA VAL A 31 0.87 -10.85 8.53
C VAL A 31 -0.12 -11.99 8.79
N SER A 32 -0.97 -11.85 9.81
CA SER A 32 -1.97 -12.88 10.17
C SER A 32 -3.25 -12.80 9.32
N GLY A 33 -3.35 -11.84 8.40
CA GLY A 33 -4.59 -11.63 7.63
C GLY A 33 -5.76 -11.20 8.51
N ASN A 34 -5.49 -10.36 9.51
CA ASN A 34 -6.51 -9.70 10.33
C ASN A 34 -6.84 -8.32 9.76
N VAL A 35 -8.08 -7.88 9.97
CA VAL A 35 -8.53 -6.52 9.67
C VAL A 35 -7.85 -5.54 10.63
N LEU A 36 -7.42 -4.39 10.13
CA LEU A 36 -6.87 -3.32 10.96
C LEU A 36 -7.97 -2.36 11.39
N GLU A 37 -8.16 -2.21 12.69
CA GLU A 37 -9.11 -1.25 13.26
C GLU A 37 -8.50 0.15 13.39
N GLY A 38 -9.37 1.18 13.41
CA GLY A 38 -9.01 2.54 13.81
C GLY A 38 -8.46 3.46 12.72
N THR A 39 -8.36 3.05 11.45
CA THR A 39 -8.11 3.97 10.32
C THR A 39 -9.23 3.85 9.29
N LYS A 40 -9.60 4.99 8.69
CA LYS A 40 -10.53 5.07 7.55
C LYS A 40 -9.81 5.49 6.26
N GLU A 41 -8.48 5.34 6.23
CA GLU A 41 -7.71 5.69 5.04
C GLU A 41 -7.97 4.66 3.94
N ASN A 42 -8.06 5.13 2.69
CA ASN A 42 -8.39 4.28 1.54
C ASN A 42 -7.48 3.04 1.44
N CYS A 43 -6.16 3.19 1.67
CA CYS A 43 -5.23 2.05 1.65
C CYS A 43 -5.64 0.95 2.64
N THR A 44 -5.98 1.31 3.88
CA THR A 44 -6.39 0.36 4.91
C THR A 44 -7.79 -0.18 4.65
N SER A 45 -8.73 0.66 4.20
CA SER A 45 -10.09 0.24 3.85
C SER A 45 -10.10 -0.80 2.73
N ILE A 46 -9.34 -0.56 1.66
CA ILE A 46 -9.20 -1.48 0.53
C ILE A 46 -8.51 -2.77 0.96
N ARG A 47 -7.42 -2.68 1.75
CA ARG A 47 -6.77 -3.86 2.33
C ARG A 47 -7.78 -4.69 3.15
N ASN A 48 -8.52 -4.05 4.03
CA ASN A 48 -9.49 -4.72 4.91
C ASN A 48 -10.61 -5.38 4.11
N LEU A 49 -11.11 -4.74 3.05
CA LEU A 49 -12.06 -5.33 2.11
C LEU A 49 -11.50 -6.64 1.52
N LEU A 50 -10.31 -6.57 0.90
CA LEU A 50 -9.66 -7.73 0.29
C LEU A 50 -9.39 -8.84 1.33
N CYS A 51 -8.91 -8.46 2.51
CA CYS A 51 -8.63 -9.37 3.62
C CYS A 51 -9.89 -10.09 4.12
N SER A 52 -11.03 -9.40 4.14
CA SER A 52 -12.32 -9.96 4.58
C SER A 52 -12.92 -10.89 3.52
N SER A 53 -12.79 -10.53 2.24
CA SER A 53 -13.35 -11.28 1.12
C SER A 53 -12.53 -12.50 0.69
N PHE A 54 -11.21 -12.47 0.88
CA PHE A 54 -10.28 -13.50 0.38
C PHE A 54 -9.45 -14.16 1.49
N ARG A 55 -10.01 -14.23 2.70
CA ARG A 55 -9.41 -14.94 3.83
C ARG A 55 -9.39 -16.45 3.50
N THR A 56 -8.33 -16.93 2.85
CA THR A 56 -8.33 -18.29 2.31
C THR A 56 -7.91 -19.32 3.36
N SER A 57 -8.76 -20.33 3.48
CA SER A 57 -8.57 -21.57 4.22
C SER A 57 -7.29 -22.31 3.79
N THR A 58 -6.64 -22.96 4.75
CA THR A 58 -5.29 -23.55 4.74
C THR A 58 -5.10 -24.81 3.87
N THR A 59 -5.69 -24.90 2.68
CA THR A 59 -5.63 -26.15 1.89
C THR A 59 -4.85 -26.01 0.59
N VAL A 60 -3.59 -26.44 0.63
CA VAL A 60 -2.64 -26.53 -0.49
C VAL A 60 -3.09 -27.62 -1.48
N LYS A 61 -3.23 -27.25 -2.77
CA LYS A 61 -2.76 -27.99 -3.97
C LYS A 61 -3.33 -27.38 -5.27
N LYS A 62 -2.48 -26.58 -5.95
CA LYS A 62 -2.55 -25.90 -7.27
C LYS A 62 -2.29 -24.38 -7.16
N GLU A 63 -1.25 -24.00 -6.42
CA GLU A 63 -0.98 -22.61 -6.01
C GLU A 63 -1.06 -21.61 -7.17
N PHE A 64 -0.29 -21.74 -8.24
CA PHE A 64 -0.14 -20.64 -9.21
C PHE A 64 -1.40 -20.33 -10.04
N GLU A 65 -2.07 -21.37 -10.56
CA GLU A 65 -3.36 -21.21 -11.25
C GLU A 65 -4.42 -20.66 -10.29
N SER A 66 -4.46 -21.17 -9.05
CA SER A 66 -5.40 -20.69 -8.04
C SER A 66 -5.16 -19.23 -7.67
N GLN A 67 -3.90 -18.79 -7.60
CA GLN A 67 -3.55 -17.41 -7.26
C GLN A 67 -3.85 -16.44 -8.40
N SER A 68 -3.64 -16.84 -9.65
CA SER A 68 -4.02 -16.03 -10.82
C SER A 68 -5.54 -15.82 -10.86
N ILE A 69 -6.32 -16.88 -10.61
CA ILE A 69 -7.77 -16.80 -10.46
C ILE A 69 -8.16 -15.87 -9.29
N VAL A 70 -7.51 -16.01 -8.13
CA VAL A 70 -7.75 -15.12 -6.98
C VAL A 70 -7.46 -13.67 -7.32
N LYS A 71 -6.37 -13.37 -8.03
CA LYS A 71 -6.02 -12.01 -8.44
C LYS A 71 -7.08 -11.43 -9.39
N GLU A 72 -7.59 -12.22 -10.32
CA GLU A 72 -8.71 -11.82 -11.20
C GLU A 72 -10.01 -11.55 -10.43
N GLU A 73 -10.37 -12.42 -9.47
CA GLU A 73 -11.53 -12.19 -8.60
C GLU A 73 -11.35 -10.94 -7.72
N GLN A 74 -10.13 -10.68 -7.24
CA GLN A 74 -9.82 -9.44 -6.52
C GLN A 74 -9.97 -8.21 -7.42
N VAL A 75 -9.57 -8.26 -8.69
CA VAL A 75 -9.82 -7.18 -9.65
C VAL A 75 -11.32 -6.91 -9.79
N LYS A 76 -12.15 -7.96 -9.93
CA LYS A 76 -13.62 -7.82 -10.01
C LYS A 76 -14.20 -7.16 -8.77
N LEU A 77 -13.75 -7.58 -7.57
CA LEU A 77 -14.18 -6.98 -6.31
C LEU A 77 -13.78 -5.50 -6.24
N LEU A 78 -12.53 -5.16 -6.61
CA LEU A 78 -12.04 -3.80 -6.59
C LEU A 78 -12.80 -2.89 -7.55
N ARG A 79 -13.13 -3.37 -8.76
CA ARG A 79 -13.98 -2.62 -9.71
C ARG A 79 -15.34 -2.28 -9.10
N SER A 80 -16.04 -3.29 -8.57
CA SER A 80 -17.33 -3.10 -7.90
C SER A 80 -17.25 -2.15 -6.70
N PHE A 81 -16.17 -2.24 -5.93
CA PHE A 81 -15.91 -1.33 -4.83
C PHE A 81 -15.71 0.11 -5.32
N CYS A 82 -14.99 0.32 -6.42
CA CYS A 82 -14.80 1.65 -6.99
C CYS A 82 -16.11 2.24 -7.53
N ASP A 83 -16.92 1.42 -8.21
CA ASP A 83 -18.25 1.83 -8.71
C ASP A 83 -19.16 2.30 -7.57
N THR A 84 -19.15 1.57 -6.45
CA THR A 84 -20.02 1.84 -5.30
C THR A 84 -19.57 3.05 -4.48
N ASN A 85 -18.27 3.34 -4.45
CA ASN A 85 -17.69 4.36 -3.56
C ASN A 85 -17.13 5.58 -4.30
N ASP A 86 -17.38 5.71 -5.61
CA ASP A 86 -16.87 6.79 -6.48
C ASP A 86 -15.34 6.96 -6.38
N LEU A 87 -14.60 5.84 -6.47
CA LEU A 87 -13.13 5.81 -6.36
C LEU A 87 -12.42 5.70 -7.71
N TRP A 88 -13.12 6.02 -8.81
CA TRP A 88 -12.53 6.05 -10.15
C TRP A 88 -11.85 7.39 -10.42
N VAL A 89 -10.53 7.37 -10.54
CA VAL A 89 -9.71 8.52 -10.90
C VAL A 89 -9.70 8.68 -12.43
N LYS A 90 -10.45 9.68 -12.90
CA LYS A 90 -10.60 9.99 -14.34
C LYS A 90 -9.50 10.94 -14.83
N GLU A 91 -9.08 11.87 -13.99
CA GLU A 91 -8.05 12.85 -14.31
C GLU A 91 -6.70 12.34 -13.82
N LEU A 92 -5.81 12.03 -14.76
CA LEU A 92 -4.45 11.58 -14.48
C LEU A 92 -3.46 12.66 -14.89
N PRO A 93 -2.30 12.75 -14.22
CA PRO A 93 -1.28 13.73 -14.59
C PRO A 93 -0.89 13.58 -16.06
N GLU A 94 -0.78 14.71 -16.75
CA GLU A 94 -0.37 14.76 -18.15
C GLU A 94 1.02 14.14 -18.35
N GLU A 95 1.29 13.56 -19.54
CA GLU A 95 2.57 12.92 -19.85
C GLU A 95 3.78 13.84 -19.67
N LYS A 96 3.61 15.16 -19.81
CA LYS A 96 4.66 16.16 -19.53
C LYS A 96 5.20 16.11 -18.09
N HIS A 97 4.44 15.52 -17.16
CA HIS A 97 4.82 15.34 -15.76
C HIS A 97 5.41 13.96 -15.47
N TYR A 98 5.51 13.09 -16.47
CA TYR A 98 6.14 11.78 -16.33
C TYR A 98 7.62 11.94 -15.98
N LEU A 99 8.02 11.40 -14.83
CA LEU A 99 9.41 11.39 -14.40
C LEU A 99 10.11 10.15 -14.92
N THR A 100 9.52 8.98 -14.67
CA THR A 100 10.10 7.69 -14.99
C THR A 100 9.05 6.59 -14.92
N ARG A 101 9.33 5.50 -15.65
CA ARG A 101 8.73 4.20 -15.42
C ARG A 101 9.76 3.42 -14.65
N GLY A 102 9.59 3.37 -13.34
CA GLY A 102 10.22 2.29 -12.58
C GLY A 102 9.64 0.96 -13.05
N GLY A 103 10.34 -0.15 -12.78
CA GLY A 103 9.77 -1.47 -13.07
C GLY A 103 8.36 -1.60 -12.49
N GLU A 104 8.17 -1.13 -11.26
CA GLU A 104 6.97 -1.33 -10.44
C GLU A 104 5.80 -0.35 -10.69
N ALA A 105 6.03 0.85 -11.23
CA ALA A 105 4.99 1.86 -11.39
C ALA A 105 5.36 2.95 -12.40
N LEU A 106 4.33 3.57 -13.00
CA LEU A 106 4.47 4.85 -13.71
C LEU A 106 4.46 5.98 -12.69
N VAL A 107 5.49 6.84 -12.70
CA VAL A 107 5.66 7.91 -11.72
C VAL A 107 5.55 9.27 -12.39
N TYR A 108 4.67 10.10 -11.87
CA TYR A 108 4.39 11.46 -12.34
C TYR A 108 4.69 12.46 -11.21
N LEU A 109 5.40 13.55 -11.51
CA LEU A 109 5.62 14.64 -10.56
C LEU A 109 4.40 15.57 -10.53
N GLU A 110 3.88 15.85 -9.35
CA GLU A 110 2.83 16.87 -9.21
C GLU A 110 3.39 18.26 -9.56
N SER A 111 2.56 19.17 -10.07
CA SER A 111 3.01 20.48 -10.57
C SER A 111 3.75 21.34 -9.53
N ASN A 112 3.51 21.10 -8.23
CA ASN A 112 4.20 21.76 -7.11
C ASN A 112 5.54 21.10 -6.71
N SER A 113 5.91 19.98 -7.33
CA SER A 113 7.10 19.16 -7.04
C SER A 113 7.23 18.64 -5.61
N GLN A 114 6.17 18.66 -4.80
CA GLN A 114 6.19 18.19 -3.40
C GLN A 114 5.73 16.73 -3.25
N SER A 115 5.14 16.17 -4.31
CA SER A 115 4.62 14.82 -4.30
C SER A 115 4.66 14.19 -5.68
N VAL A 116 4.60 12.86 -5.69
CA VAL A 116 4.46 12.07 -6.92
C VAL A 116 3.15 11.30 -6.91
N ILE A 117 2.56 11.17 -8.09
CA ILE A 117 1.48 10.22 -8.37
C ILE A 117 2.09 8.97 -8.98
N LYS A 118 1.73 7.81 -8.45
CA LYS A 118 2.15 6.50 -8.94
C LYS A 118 0.94 5.72 -9.42
N LEU A 119 1.03 5.19 -10.64
CA LEU A 119 0.11 4.19 -11.17
C LEU A 119 0.76 2.82 -11.07
N ASN A 120 0.19 1.95 -10.25
CA ASN A 120 0.71 0.61 -9.99
C ASN A 120 -0.36 -0.44 -10.34
N ASP A 121 -0.04 -1.36 -11.24
CA ASP A 121 -0.91 -2.48 -11.67
C ASP A 121 -0.76 -3.73 -10.80
N ALA A 122 0.03 -3.63 -9.73
CA ALA A 122 0.42 -4.73 -8.85
C ALA A 122 1.04 -5.92 -9.59
N ILE A 123 1.68 -5.74 -10.76
CA ILE A 123 2.19 -6.85 -11.57
C ILE A 123 3.23 -7.71 -10.85
N TYR A 124 4.02 -7.12 -9.95
CA TYR A 124 5.03 -7.83 -9.14
C TYR A 124 4.48 -8.56 -7.91
N TYR A 125 3.17 -8.48 -7.67
CA TYR A 125 2.51 -9.14 -6.54
C TYR A 125 1.64 -10.30 -7.02
N THR A 126 1.56 -11.36 -6.23
CA THR A 126 0.73 -12.53 -6.56
C THR A 126 -0.75 -12.19 -6.49
N THR A 127 -1.13 -11.31 -5.55
CA THR A 127 -2.51 -10.83 -5.36
C THR A 127 -2.55 -9.33 -5.06
N TRP A 128 -3.70 -8.68 -5.27
CA TRP A 128 -3.92 -7.30 -4.82
C TRP A 128 -3.89 -7.17 -3.30
N LEU A 129 -4.28 -8.22 -2.55
CA LEU A 129 -4.15 -8.24 -1.10
C LEU A 129 -2.68 -8.14 -0.66
N GLU A 130 -1.77 -8.85 -1.32
CA GLU A 130 -0.33 -8.73 -1.06
C GLU A 130 0.20 -7.32 -1.37
N PHE A 131 -0.24 -6.73 -2.48
CA PHE A 131 0.09 -5.34 -2.81
C PHE A 131 -0.39 -4.36 -1.73
N PHE A 132 -1.65 -4.42 -1.31
CA PHE A 132 -2.15 -3.52 -0.26
C PHE A 132 -1.56 -3.83 1.12
N ASN A 133 -1.15 -5.07 1.40
CA ASN A 133 -0.35 -5.39 2.59
C ASN A 133 0.99 -4.63 2.55
N SER A 134 1.71 -4.64 1.41
CA SER A 134 2.99 -3.95 1.31
C SER A 134 2.84 -2.43 1.45
N VAL A 135 1.81 -1.84 0.83
CA VAL A 135 1.50 -0.40 0.95
C VAL A 135 1.20 -0.02 2.40
N VAL A 136 0.35 -0.79 3.10
CA VAL A 136 0.01 -0.49 4.50
C VAL A 136 1.22 -0.71 5.43
N ILE A 137 2.04 -1.73 5.20
CA ILE A 137 3.30 -1.93 5.95
C ILE A 137 4.24 -0.74 5.72
N HIS A 138 4.40 -0.28 4.47
CA HIS A 138 5.20 0.89 4.15
C HIS A 138 4.74 2.11 4.97
N ASN A 139 3.44 2.40 4.97
CA ASN A 139 2.87 3.54 5.71
C ASN A 139 3.11 3.44 7.22
N LEU A 140 3.12 2.23 7.79
CA LEU A 140 3.45 2.03 9.21
C LEU A 140 4.91 2.33 9.53
N LEU A 141 5.82 1.96 8.62
CA LEU A 141 7.27 2.03 8.84
C LEU A 141 7.90 3.37 8.41
N PHE A 142 7.34 4.01 7.37
CA PHE A 142 7.93 5.18 6.71
C PHE A 142 6.95 6.34 6.66
N ARG A 143 6.65 6.92 7.83
CA ARG A 143 5.62 7.97 7.98
C ARG A 143 5.85 9.19 7.07
N ASP A 144 7.10 9.59 6.87
CA ASP A 144 7.47 10.73 6.03
C ASP A 144 7.19 10.52 4.52
N THR A 145 7.03 9.27 4.09
CA THR A 145 6.75 8.91 2.69
C THR A 145 5.50 8.05 2.55
N THR A 146 4.52 8.30 3.42
CA THR A 146 3.23 7.58 3.46
C THR A 146 2.50 7.70 2.13
N TYR A 147 2.03 6.57 1.62
CA TYR A 147 1.15 6.52 0.46
C TYR A 147 -0.29 6.84 0.84
N THR A 148 -0.90 7.74 0.07
CA THR A 148 -2.36 7.92 0.05
C THR A 148 -2.93 7.28 -1.21
N CYS A 149 -3.87 6.35 -1.07
CA CYS A 149 -4.61 5.81 -2.21
C CYS A 149 -5.72 6.80 -2.61
N LEU A 150 -5.60 7.38 -3.79
CA LEU A 150 -6.60 8.29 -4.36
C LEU A 150 -7.77 7.55 -4.99
N GLY A 151 -7.59 6.26 -5.29
CA GLY A 151 -8.57 5.41 -5.95
C GLY A 151 -7.89 4.52 -6.99
N PHE A 152 -8.64 4.16 -8.02
CA PHE A 152 -8.16 3.35 -9.13
C PHE A 152 -8.44 4.01 -10.46
N THR A 153 -7.70 3.59 -11.48
CA THR A 153 -7.96 3.94 -12.88
C THR A 153 -7.77 2.71 -13.74
N GLU A 154 -8.36 2.71 -14.93
CA GLU A 154 -8.26 1.59 -15.87
C GLU A 154 -7.76 2.11 -17.22
N ARG A 155 -6.74 1.44 -17.76
CA ARG A 155 -6.16 1.73 -19.08
C ARG A 155 -5.95 0.41 -19.81
N ASP A 156 -6.44 0.31 -21.03
CA ASP A 156 -6.32 -0.90 -21.88
C ASP A 156 -6.74 -2.20 -21.16
N GLY A 157 -7.80 -2.13 -20.35
CA GLY A 157 -8.31 -3.27 -19.56
C GLY A 157 -7.49 -3.63 -18.32
N THR A 158 -6.40 -2.89 -18.05
CA THR A 158 -5.53 -3.07 -16.88
C THR A 158 -5.91 -2.10 -15.77
N LEU A 159 -6.15 -2.64 -14.57
CA LEU A 159 -6.46 -1.88 -13.37
C LEU A 159 -5.17 -1.35 -12.72
N PHE A 160 -5.13 -0.06 -12.41
CA PHE A 160 -4.04 0.59 -11.69
C PHE A 160 -4.55 1.22 -10.39
N ALA A 161 -3.87 0.96 -9.28
CA ALA A 161 -4.01 1.76 -8.08
C ALA A 161 -3.32 3.11 -8.29
N VAL A 162 -4.03 4.19 -7.98
CA VAL A 162 -3.50 5.56 -8.02
C VAL A 162 -3.06 5.95 -6.61
N LEU A 163 -1.74 6.00 -6.40
CA LEU A 163 -1.13 6.35 -5.13
C LEU A 163 -0.48 7.73 -5.19
N LYS A 164 -0.68 8.55 -4.18
CA LYS A 164 0.07 9.79 -3.94
C LYS A 164 1.11 9.55 -2.86
N GLN A 165 2.33 10.05 -3.06
CA GLN A 165 3.42 9.94 -2.10
C GLN A 165 4.17 11.27 -2.00
N PRO A 166 4.55 11.73 -0.79
CA PRO A 166 5.49 12.84 -0.64
C PRO A 166 6.81 12.57 -1.41
N PHE A 167 7.33 13.62 -2.06
CA PHE A 167 8.61 13.59 -2.75
C PHE A 167 9.59 14.45 -1.94
N ILE A 168 10.49 13.78 -1.20
CA ILE A 168 11.47 14.37 -0.27
C ILE A 168 12.89 14.23 -0.79
#